data_AF-A0A7M5UYS8-F1
#
_entry.id   AF-A0A7M5UYS8-F1
#
_cell.length_a   1.000
_cell.length_b   1.000
_cell.length_c   1.000
_cell.angle_alpha   90.00
_cell.angle_beta   90.00
_cell.angle_gamma   90.00
#
_symmetry.space_group_name_H-M   'P 1'
#
loop_
_entity.id
_entity.type
_entity.pdbx_description
1 polymer ?
#
loop_
_entity_poly.entity_id
_entity_poly.type
_entity_poly.pdbx_seq_one_letter_code
_entity_poly.pdbx_strand_id
1 'polypeptide(L)'
;MRCVCPDGCVKDGHCYTDGETHHADWCEICDVNMGSFAKRTDNLPPVFKNNKTRFYAMVDHKNPFQLIVEDPEKKPINFSISGNKDAGICVNESGILTIKPQDGSEVTTVVVRAIDICGAFTDQEFVFDTQVCEDDINYTYAFRCNIWAEHHVCKTHPSMMRKHCAGSCKYCDNLNDYKTL
;
A
#
# COMPACT_ATOMS: atom_id res chain seq x y z
N MET A 1 42.27 -15.32 -21.49
CA MET A 1 42.95 -14.11 -20.95
C MET A 1 42.08 -13.57 -19.84
N ARG A 2 42.62 -13.40 -18.62
CA ARG A 2 41.94 -12.64 -17.56
C ARG A 2 42.20 -11.15 -17.84
N CYS A 3 41.15 -10.34 -17.92
CA CYS A 3 41.31 -8.89 -17.92
C CYS A 3 41.98 -8.50 -16.60
N VAL A 4 43.13 -7.83 -16.66
CA VAL A 4 43.79 -7.24 -15.49
C VAL A 4 43.37 -5.78 -15.48
N CYS A 5 42.67 -5.35 -14.44
CA CYS A 5 42.31 -3.95 -14.20
C CYS A 5 43.18 -3.48 -13.03
N PRO A 6 44.33 -2.83 -13.29
CA PRO A 6 45.32 -2.53 -12.24
C PRO A 6 44.77 -1.61 -11.14
N ASP A 7 43.84 -0.74 -11.50
CA ASP A 7 43.28 0.31 -10.64
C ASP A 7 41.74 0.31 -10.65
N GLY A 8 41.13 -0.88 -10.76
CA GLY A 8 39.70 -1.02 -10.95
C GLY A 8 39.13 -2.35 -10.47
N CYS A 9 37.81 -2.46 -10.48
CA CYS A 9 37.11 -3.69 -10.11
C CYS A 9 36.88 -4.57 -11.35
N VAL A 10 36.90 -5.89 -11.16
CA VAL A 10 36.54 -6.86 -12.21
C VAL A 10 35.23 -7.54 -11.83
N LYS A 11 34.20 -7.43 -12.68
CA LYS A 11 32.95 -8.21 -12.55
C LYS A 11 32.51 -8.67 -13.94
N ASP A 12 32.18 -9.96 -14.06
CA ASP A 12 31.81 -10.62 -15.33
C ASP A 12 32.78 -10.35 -16.50
N GLY A 13 34.09 -10.30 -16.21
CA GLY A 13 35.14 -10.11 -17.21
C GLY A 13 35.32 -8.68 -17.72
N HIS A 14 34.58 -7.71 -17.17
CA HIS A 14 34.68 -6.28 -17.50
C HIS A 14 35.42 -5.52 -16.39
N CYS A 15 36.16 -4.48 -16.78
CA CYS A 15 36.81 -3.55 -15.86
C CYS A 15 35.89 -2.38 -15.54
N TYR A 16 35.90 -1.96 -14.28
CA TYR A 16 35.14 -0.82 -13.78
C TYR A 16 36.06 0.14 -13.02
N THR A 17 35.85 1.44 -13.19
CA THR A 17 36.56 2.51 -12.47
C THR A 17 35.84 2.91 -11.18
N ASP A 18 36.47 3.72 -10.33
CA ASP A 18 35.92 4.12 -9.03
C ASP A 18 34.54 4.78 -9.18
N GLY A 19 33.56 4.27 -8.41
CA GLY A 19 32.16 4.72 -8.48
C GLY A 19 31.35 4.19 -9.65
N GLU A 20 31.94 3.42 -10.59
CA GLU A 20 31.18 2.85 -11.70
C GLU A 20 30.25 1.73 -11.24
N THR A 21 29.08 1.68 -11.85
CA THR A 21 28.01 0.74 -11.53
C THR A 21 28.09 -0.47 -12.46
N HIS A 22 27.81 -1.66 -11.91
CA HIS A 22 27.68 -2.84 -12.75
C HIS A 22 26.40 -2.74 -13.59
N HIS A 23 26.50 -2.90 -14.92
CA HIS A 23 25.37 -2.74 -15.83
C HIS A 23 24.17 -3.65 -15.51
N ALA A 24 24.41 -4.83 -14.91
CA ALA A 24 23.36 -5.76 -14.50
C ALA A 24 22.94 -5.61 -13.03
N ASP A 25 23.65 -4.81 -12.23
CA ASP A 25 23.44 -4.69 -10.79
C ASP A 25 23.70 -3.26 -10.34
N TRP A 26 22.64 -2.45 -10.29
CA TRP A 26 22.76 -1.05 -9.88
C TRP A 26 23.07 -0.88 -8.39
N CYS A 27 22.87 -1.91 -7.57
CA CYS A 27 22.96 -1.81 -6.11
C CYS A 27 24.42 -1.77 -5.60
N GLU A 28 25.37 -2.02 -6.49
CA GLU A 28 26.79 -2.01 -6.17
C GLU A 28 27.58 -1.08 -7.10
N ILE A 29 28.62 -0.47 -6.53
CA ILE A 29 29.61 0.35 -7.24
C ILE A 29 31.00 -0.21 -7.02
N CYS A 30 31.89 0.01 -7.97
CA CYS A 30 33.30 -0.30 -7.79
C CYS A 30 33.91 0.65 -6.74
N ASP A 31 34.49 0.08 -5.68
CA ASP A 31 35.36 0.78 -4.75
C ASP A 31 36.80 0.32 -5.02
N VAL A 32 37.59 1.21 -5.62
CA VAL A 32 38.98 0.89 -5.99
C VAL A 32 39.90 0.76 -4.78
N ASN A 33 39.55 1.35 -3.63
CA ASN A 33 40.32 1.18 -2.38
C ASN A 33 40.15 -0.24 -1.83
N MET A 34 38.96 -0.81 -2.02
CA MET A 34 38.67 -2.21 -1.70
C MET A 34 39.01 -3.17 -2.85
N GLY A 35 39.29 -2.66 -4.06
CA GLY A 35 39.49 -3.46 -5.27
C GLY A 35 38.28 -4.33 -5.62
N SER A 36 37.08 -3.96 -5.18
CA SER A 36 35.88 -4.79 -5.27
C SER A 36 34.60 -3.95 -5.32
N PHE A 37 33.48 -4.61 -5.66
CA PHE A 37 32.17 -3.96 -5.64
C PHE A 37 31.65 -3.85 -4.21
N ALA A 38 31.19 -2.66 -3.84
CA ALA A 38 30.59 -2.34 -2.55
C ALA A 38 29.16 -1.83 -2.73
N LYS A 39 28.32 -2.01 -1.70
CA LYS A 39 26.95 -1.47 -1.71
C LYS A 39 26.97 0.05 -1.83
N ARG A 40 26.06 0.56 -2.63
CA ARG A 40 25.83 2.01 -2.75
C ARG A 40 25.36 2.61 -1.43
N THR A 41 25.91 3.77 -1.08
CA THR A 41 25.49 4.56 0.08
C THR A 41 24.40 5.58 -0.25
N ASP A 42 24.18 5.84 -1.54
CA ASP A 42 23.20 6.81 -2.05
C ASP A 42 21.86 6.17 -2.44
N ASN A 43 21.64 4.89 -2.13
CA ASN A 43 20.34 4.24 -2.32
C ASN A 43 19.33 4.74 -1.28
N LEU A 44 18.29 5.40 -1.75
CA LEU A 44 17.18 5.93 -0.96
C LEU A 44 16.00 4.96 -1.00
N PRO A 45 15.21 4.87 0.08
CA PRO A 45 14.06 3.97 0.11
C PRO A 45 12.89 4.52 -0.74
N PRO A 46 12.01 3.63 -1.23
CA PRO A 46 10.76 4.02 -1.88
C PRO A 46 9.90 4.91 -0.98
N VAL A 47 9.12 5.83 -1.56
CA VAL A 47 8.29 6.80 -0.85
C VAL A 47 6.82 6.67 -1.23
N PHE A 48 5.96 6.45 -0.23
CA PHE A 48 4.51 6.51 -0.41
C PHE A 48 4.04 7.95 -0.65
N LYS A 49 3.22 8.16 -1.68
CA LYS A 49 2.60 9.43 -2.05
C LYS A 49 1.09 9.48 -1.72
N ASN A 50 0.56 8.44 -1.08
CA ASN A 50 -0.83 8.42 -0.63
C ASN A 50 -1.04 9.49 0.47
N ASN A 51 -1.68 10.61 0.13
CA ASN A 51 -1.99 11.67 1.10
C ASN A 51 -3.00 11.25 2.18
N LYS A 52 -3.80 10.22 1.90
CA LYS A 52 -4.78 9.66 2.81
C LYS A 52 -4.41 8.22 3.11
N THR A 53 -4.38 7.87 4.40
CA THR A 53 -4.07 6.53 4.87
C THR A 53 -5.24 5.86 5.57
N ARG A 54 -6.33 6.60 5.84
CA ARG A 54 -7.55 6.08 6.45
C ARG A 54 -8.69 5.96 5.45
N PHE A 55 -9.27 4.79 5.32
CA PHE A 55 -10.29 4.44 4.33
C PHE A 55 -11.46 3.70 4.96
N TYR A 56 -12.53 3.52 4.18
CA TYR A 56 -13.64 2.66 4.55
C TYR A 56 -13.56 1.37 3.76
N ALA A 57 -13.91 0.25 4.39
CA ALA A 57 -13.86 -1.06 3.78
C ALA A 57 -15.14 -1.83 4.08
N MET A 58 -15.76 -2.39 3.05
CA MET A 58 -17.01 -3.12 3.22
C MET A 58 -16.76 -4.55 3.66
N VAL A 59 -17.52 -4.96 4.66
CA VAL A 59 -17.53 -6.34 5.16
C VAL A 59 -17.93 -7.29 4.03
N ASP A 60 -17.30 -8.44 4.00
CA ASP A 60 -17.53 -9.53 3.03
C ASP A 60 -17.30 -9.19 1.55
N HIS A 61 -16.80 -7.99 1.27
CA HIS A 61 -16.46 -7.53 -0.07
C HIS A 61 -14.95 -7.33 -0.21
N LYS A 62 -14.44 -7.54 -1.43
CA LYS A 62 -13.06 -7.17 -1.75
C LYS A 62 -13.00 -5.67 -1.98
N ASN A 63 -12.19 -4.98 -1.19
CA ASN A 63 -11.98 -3.55 -1.28
C ASN A 63 -10.55 -3.31 -1.82
N PRO A 64 -10.38 -3.03 -3.12
CA PRO A 64 -9.08 -2.72 -3.70
C PRO A 64 -8.71 -1.25 -3.47
N PHE A 65 -7.44 -1.00 -3.15
CA PHE A 65 -6.86 0.33 -2.95
C PHE A 65 -5.52 0.43 -3.68
N GLN A 66 -5.35 1.45 -4.51
CA GLN A 66 -4.09 1.69 -5.21
C GLN A 66 -3.08 2.37 -4.28
N LEU A 67 -1.94 1.71 -4.09
CA LEU A 67 -0.77 2.32 -3.46
C LEU A 67 -0.04 3.17 -4.50
N ILE A 68 0.29 4.40 -4.13
CA ILE A 68 1.07 5.31 -4.98
C ILE A 68 2.44 5.40 -4.34
N VAL A 69 3.42 4.74 -4.94
CA VAL A 69 4.79 4.67 -4.40
C VAL A 69 5.78 4.96 -5.51
N GLU A 70 6.78 5.77 -5.20
CA GLU A 70 7.84 6.14 -6.11
C GLU A 70 9.19 5.89 -5.45
N ASP A 71 10.09 5.30 -6.21
CA ASP A 71 11.49 5.16 -5.86
C ASP A 71 12.27 6.38 -6.40
N PRO A 72 13.03 7.11 -5.58
CA PRO A 72 13.78 8.28 -6.04
C PRO A 72 14.72 7.98 -7.22
N GLU A 73 15.24 6.75 -7.28
CA GLU A 73 16.15 6.22 -8.30
C GLU A 73 15.42 5.46 -9.41
N LYS A 74 14.08 5.46 -9.37
CA LYS A 74 13.17 4.85 -10.33
C LYS A 74 13.42 3.35 -10.50
N LYS A 75 13.81 2.68 -9.42
CA LYS A 75 13.95 1.24 -9.38
C LYS A 75 12.59 0.54 -9.24
N PRO A 76 12.49 -0.72 -9.71
CA PRO A 76 11.32 -1.53 -9.44
C PRO A 76 11.08 -1.68 -7.93
N ILE A 77 9.81 -1.67 -7.55
CA ILE A 77 9.36 -1.76 -6.16
C ILE A 77 8.59 -3.05 -5.97
N ASN A 78 8.94 -3.80 -4.92
CA ASN A 78 8.19 -4.96 -4.46
C ASN A 78 7.38 -4.59 -3.21
N PHE A 79 6.15 -5.13 -3.13
CA PHE A 79 5.25 -4.89 -2.01
C PHE A 79 5.12 -6.14 -1.14
N SER A 80 4.97 -5.94 0.17
CA SER A 80 4.60 -7.01 1.10
C SER A 80 3.79 -6.44 2.26
N ILE A 81 2.99 -7.30 2.90
CA ILE A 81 2.30 -6.95 4.15
C ILE A 81 3.26 -7.22 5.30
N SER A 82 3.66 -6.18 6.05
CA SER A 82 4.54 -6.32 7.20
C SER A 82 3.74 -6.51 8.51
N GLY A 83 2.53 -5.96 8.61
CA GLY A 83 1.63 -6.11 9.76
C GLY A 83 0.19 -6.45 9.36
N ASN A 84 -0.52 -7.19 10.23
CA ASN A 84 -1.86 -7.75 9.99
C ASN A 84 -1.95 -8.61 8.71
N LYS A 85 -1.56 -9.88 8.84
CA LYS A 85 -1.41 -10.84 7.74
C LYS A 85 -2.60 -11.80 7.62
N ASP A 86 -3.80 -11.31 7.88
CA ASP A 86 -5.01 -12.13 7.77
C ASP A 86 -5.25 -12.54 6.31
N ALA A 87 -5.86 -13.71 6.09
CA ALA A 87 -6.08 -14.26 4.74
C ALA A 87 -6.95 -13.36 3.83
N GLY A 88 -7.67 -12.41 4.43
CA GLY A 88 -8.47 -11.40 3.70
C GLY A 88 -7.67 -10.19 3.21
N ILE A 89 -6.38 -10.08 3.54
CA ILE A 89 -5.52 -8.93 3.21
C ILE A 89 -4.40 -9.39 2.28
N CYS A 90 -4.28 -8.77 1.11
CA CYS A 90 -3.19 -9.07 0.16
C CYS A 90 -2.80 -7.83 -0.65
N VAL A 91 -1.55 -7.79 -1.12
CA VAL A 91 -1.05 -6.77 -2.06
C VAL A 91 -0.45 -7.47 -3.26
N ASN A 92 -0.74 -6.98 -4.47
CA ASN A 92 -0.17 -7.53 -5.71
C ASN A 92 1.06 -6.73 -6.19
N GLU A 93 1.72 -7.24 -7.23
CA GLU A 93 2.93 -6.62 -7.82
C GLU A 93 2.66 -5.21 -8.39
N SER A 94 1.42 -4.89 -8.76
CA SER A 94 1.02 -3.56 -9.23
C SER A 94 0.70 -2.57 -8.11
N GLY A 95 0.90 -2.97 -6.84
CA GLY A 95 0.61 -2.12 -5.69
C GLY A 95 -0.88 -1.97 -5.38
N ILE A 96 -1.74 -2.90 -5.81
CA ILE A 96 -3.14 -2.93 -5.39
C ILE A 96 -3.25 -3.71 -4.09
N LEU A 97 -3.50 -2.99 -2.99
CA LEU A 97 -3.86 -3.56 -1.69
C LEU A 97 -5.33 -3.94 -1.69
N THR A 98 -5.65 -5.20 -1.48
CA THR A 98 -7.02 -5.70 -1.34
C THR A 98 -7.26 -6.15 0.08
N ILE A 99 -8.36 -5.70 0.67
CA ILE A 99 -8.83 -6.18 1.98
C ILE A 99 -10.26 -6.71 1.89
N LYS A 100 -10.56 -7.74 2.68
CA LYS A 100 -11.90 -8.30 2.87
C LYS A 100 -12.15 -8.45 4.37
N PRO A 101 -12.63 -7.40 5.05
CA PRO A 101 -13.04 -7.49 6.44
C PRO A 101 -14.18 -8.49 6.61
N GLN A 102 -14.17 -9.25 7.72
CA GLN A 102 -15.21 -10.23 8.04
C GLN A 102 -16.20 -9.71 9.10
N ASP A 103 -15.79 -8.76 9.93
CA ASP A 103 -16.63 -8.19 10.98
C ASP A 103 -16.80 -6.68 10.82
N GLY A 104 -18.01 -6.20 11.12
CA GLY A 104 -18.46 -4.84 10.83
C GLY A 104 -18.18 -3.77 11.88
N SER A 105 -17.45 -4.10 12.93
CA SER A 105 -17.20 -3.21 14.07
C SER A 105 -15.72 -3.04 14.41
N GLU A 106 -14.82 -3.38 13.49
CA GLU A 106 -13.38 -3.34 13.74
C GLU A 106 -12.67 -2.29 12.88
N VAL A 107 -11.74 -1.58 13.50
CA VAL A 107 -10.75 -0.81 12.75
C VAL A 107 -9.64 -1.77 12.37
N THR A 108 -9.48 -2.04 11.08
CA THR A 108 -8.39 -2.89 10.58
C THR A 108 -7.20 -2.01 10.24
N THR A 109 -6.10 -2.18 10.96
CA THR A 109 -4.82 -1.54 10.62
C THR A 109 -3.94 -2.52 9.85
N VAL A 110 -3.40 -2.08 8.71
CA VAL A 110 -2.51 -2.85 7.85
C VAL A 110 -1.22 -2.06 7.66
N VAL A 111 -0.08 -2.72 7.82
CA VAL A 111 1.23 -2.10 7.51
C VAL A 111 1.74 -2.71 6.22
N VAL A 112 1.96 -1.86 5.22
CA VAL A 112 2.50 -2.26 3.92
C VAL A 112 3.95 -1.83 3.84
N ARG A 113 4.81 -2.75 3.40
CA ARG A 113 6.20 -2.51 3.07
C ARG A 113 6.37 -2.36 1.56
N ALA A 114 6.97 -1.26 1.14
CA ALA A 114 7.55 -1.09 -0.19
C ALA A 114 9.07 -1.24 -0.08
N ILE A 115 9.67 -2.11 -0.89
CA ILE A 115 11.12 -2.36 -0.92
C ILE A 115 11.61 -2.28 -2.36
N ASP A 116 12.73 -1.58 -2.58
CA ASP A 116 13.40 -1.54 -3.88
C ASP A 116 14.21 -2.83 -4.14
N ILE A 117 14.81 -2.93 -5.32
CA ILE A 117 15.67 -4.07 -5.69
C ILE A 117 16.99 -4.16 -4.90
N CYS A 118 17.40 -3.09 -4.23
CA CYS A 118 18.63 -2.98 -3.46
C CYS A 118 18.43 -3.23 -1.96
N GLY A 119 17.17 -3.42 -1.55
CA GLY A 119 16.75 -3.75 -0.21
C GLY A 119 16.44 -2.54 0.69
N ALA A 120 16.49 -1.29 0.19
CA ALA A 120 15.98 -0.17 0.97
C ALA A 120 14.45 -0.18 0.93
N PHE A 121 13.84 0.13 2.06
CA PHE A 121 12.41 -0.03 2.25
C PHE A 121 11.79 1.09 3.08
N THR A 122 10.49 1.27 2.87
CA THR A 122 9.63 2.11 3.70
C THR A 122 8.39 1.30 4.08
N ASP A 123 7.97 1.43 5.33
CA ASP A 123 6.70 0.92 5.83
C ASP A 123 5.70 2.08 5.93
N GLN A 124 4.45 1.83 5.52
CA GLN A 124 3.34 2.77 5.69
C GLN A 124 2.14 2.07 6.30
N GLU A 125 1.58 2.69 7.33
CA GLU A 125 0.34 2.25 7.96
C GLU A 125 -0.87 2.76 7.17
N PHE A 126 -1.82 1.86 6.92
CA PHE A 126 -3.14 2.11 6.36
C PHE A 126 -4.21 1.62 7.34
N VAL A 127 -5.24 2.44 7.54
CA VAL A 127 -6.30 2.19 8.51
C VAL A 127 -7.63 2.06 7.78
N PHE A 128 -8.38 1.01 8.06
CA PHE A 128 -9.65 0.74 7.42
C PHE A 128 -10.76 0.66 8.45
N ASP A 129 -11.69 1.61 8.36
CA ASP A 129 -12.95 1.59 9.09
C ASP A 129 -13.92 0.65 8.37
N THR A 130 -14.28 -0.47 9.00
CA THR A 130 -15.23 -1.41 8.41
C THR A 130 -16.63 -0.82 8.32
N GLN A 131 -17.32 -1.06 7.20
CA GLN A 131 -18.71 -0.70 6.99
C GLN A 131 -19.54 -1.93 6.66
N VAL A 132 -20.69 -2.05 7.33
CA VAL A 132 -21.75 -2.99 6.98
C VAL A 132 -22.76 -2.24 6.11
N CYS A 133 -23.21 -2.86 5.02
CA CYS A 133 -24.11 -2.24 4.04
C CYS A 133 -25.59 -2.39 4.35
N GLU A 134 -25.90 -2.84 5.57
CA GLU A 134 -27.25 -3.09 6.03
C GLU A 134 -27.59 -2.10 7.14
N ASP A 135 -28.89 -1.90 7.36
CA ASP A 135 -29.35 -1.19 8.55
C ASP A 135 -29.13 -2.10 9.76
N ASP A 136 -28.56 -1.54 10.83
CA ASP A 136 -28.32 -2.26 12.08
C ASP A 136 -29.66 -2.53 12.77
N ILE A 137 -30.21 -3.73 12.56
CA ILE A 137 -31.51 -4.14 13.12
C ILE A 137 -31.53 -4.17 14.66
N ASN A 138 -30.36 -4.24 15.30
CA ASN A 138 -30.23 -4.28 16.76
C ASN A 138 -30.14 -2.88 17.38
N TYR A 139 -30.02 -1.84 16.55
CA TYR A 139 -30.05 -0.46 17.02
C TYR A 139 -31.47 -0.07 17.45
N THR A 140 -31.61 0.56 18.63
CA THR A 140 -32.89 0.93 19.23
C THR A 140 -33.81 1.74 18.32
N TYR A 141 -33.26 2.45 17.33
CA TYR A 141 -34.02 3.26 16.38
C TYR A 141 -33.88 2.79 14.92
N ALA A 142 -33.52 1.53 14.69
CA ALA A 142 -33.36 0.95 13.34
C ALA A 142 -34.59 1.16 12.45
N PHE A 143 -35.80 1.06 13.03
CA PHE A 143 -37.06 1.29 12.31
C PHE A 143 -37.21 2.72 11.75
N ARG A 144 -36.40 3.69 12.19
CA ARG A 144 -36.39 5.07 11.70
C ARG A 144 -35.41 5.30 10.57
N CYS A 145 -34.58 4.33 10.20
CA CYS A 145 -33.55 4.54 9.18
C CYS A 145 -34.12 5.05 7.85
N ASN A 146 -35.24 4.48 7.38
CA ASN A 146 -35.95 4.96 6.18
C ASN A 146 -36.41 6.42 6.32
N ILE A 147 -37.05 6.75 7.45
CA ILE A 147 -37.55 8.11 7.72
C ILE A 147 -36.39 9.09 7.78
N TRP A 148 -35.32 8.76 8.51
CA TRP A 148 -34.14 9.60 8.62
C TRP A 148 -33.44 9.79 7.26
N ALA A 149 -33.41 8.75 6.42
CA ALA A 149 -32.90 8.88 5.06
C ALA A 149 -33.74 9.85 4.21
N GLU A 150 -35.07 9.74 4.25
CA GLU A 150 -36.00 10.67 3.58
C GLU A 150 -35.82 12.11 4.07
N HIS A 151 -35.61 12.31 5.36
CA HIS A 151 -35.36 13.61 5.98
C HIS A 151 -33.92 14.11 5.85
N HIS A 152 -33.13 13.54 4.93
CA HIS A 152 -31.76 13.96 4.60
C HIS A 152 -30.75 13.85 5.76
N VAL A 153 -31.03 13.02 6.75
CA VAL A 153 -30.11 12.77 7.88
C VAL A 153 -28.82 12.11 7.40
N CYS A 154 -28.84 11.37 6.28
CA CYS A 154 -27.64 10.82 5.64
C CYS A 154 -26.59 11.90 5.29
N LYS A 155 -27.02 13.15 5.05
CA LYS A 155 -26.10 14.25 4.73
C LYS A 155 -25.68 15.03 5.97
N THR A 156 -26.59 15.19 6.93
CA THR A 156 -26.35 16.03 8.12
C THR A 156 -25.65 15.26 9.24
N HIS A 157 -25.88 13.95 9.34
CA HIS A 157 -25.27 13.07 10.35
C HIS A 157 -24.66 11.81 9.71
N PRO A 158 -23.70 11.98 8.78
CA PRO A 158 -23.21 10.88 7.95
C PRO A 158 -22.53 9.77 8.76
N SER A 159 -21.85 10.10 9.85
CA SER A 159 -21.18 9.11 10.70
C SER A 159 -22.18 8.19 11.41
N MET A 160 -23.26 8.76 11.96
CA MET A 160 -24.30 7.98 12.65
C MET A 160 -25.07 7.13 11.65
N MET A 161 -25.47 7.73 10.54
CA MET A 161 -26.23 7.02 9.51
C MET A 161 -25.39 5.92 8.83
N ARG A 162 -24.08 6.10 8.62
CA ARG A 162 -23.21 5.01 8.13
C ARG A 162 -23.11 3.85 9.08
N LYS A 163 -23.16 4.11 10.39
CA LYS A 163 -22.99 3.07 11.39
C LYS A 163 -24.25 2.22 11.56
N HIS A 164 -25.42 2.85 11.52
CA HIS A 164 -26.68 2.19 11.90
C HIS A 164 -27.73 2.11 10.79
N CYS A 165 -27.63 2.93 9.75
CA CYS A 165 -28.64 3.08 8.71
C CYS A 165 -28.02 3.08 7.31
N ALA A 166 -26.98 2.26 7.11
CA ALA A 166 -26.17 2.32 5.90
C ALA A 166 -26.94 1.90 4.65
N GLY A 167 -27.81 0.90 4.80
CA GLY A 167 -28.69 0.39 3.75
C GLY A 167 -29.72 1.43 3.33
N SER A 168 -30.44 2.01 4.30
CA SER A 168 -31.40 3.10 4.06
C SER A 168 -30.77 4.32 3.38
N CYS A 169 -29.53 4.66 3.75
CA CYS A 169 -28.79 5.77 3.13
C CYS A 169 -28.11 5.43 1.81
N LYS A 170 -28.17 4.17 1.35
CA LYS A 170 -27.55 3.72 0.11
C LYS A 170 -26.06 4.05 0.02
N TYR A 171 -25.35 4.06 1.15
CA TYR A 171 -23.91 4.35 1.13
C TYR A 171 -23.11 3.33 0.31
N CYS A 172 -23.69 2.16 0.08
CA CYS A 172 -23.07 1.07 -0.66
C CYS A 172 -23.43 1.00 -2.15
N ASP A 173 -24.43 1.77 -2.61
CA ASP A 173 -24.83 1.77 -4.03
C ASP A 173 -23.77 2.46 -4.93
N ASN A 174 -22.89 3.30 -4.37
CA ASN A 174 -21.83 4.03 -5.08
C ASN A 174 -20.46 3.32 -5.04
N LEU A 175 -20.44 2.01 -4.92
CA LEU A 175 -19.22 1.20 -4.88
C LEU A 175 -18.40 1.15 -6.18
N ASN A 176 -18.98 1.60 -7.29
CA ASN A 176 -18.28 1.67 -8.57
C ASN A 176 -17.33 2.87 -8.68
N ASP A 177 -17.37 3.84 -7.77
CA ASP A 177 -16.53 5.06 -7.83
C ASP A 177 -15.16 4.92 -7.16
N TYR A 178 -14.89 3.83 -6.41
CA TYR A 178 -13.53 3.54 -5.91
C TYR A 178 -12.57 3.05 -7.01
N LYS A 179 -13.02 3.01 -8.28
CA LYS A 179 -12.19 2.73 -9.46
C LYS A 179 -11.48 3.94 -10.05
N THR A 180 -11.64 5.14 -9.48
CA THR A 180 -11.08 6.36 -10.09
C THR A 180 -10.50 7.31 -9.06
N LEU A 181 -9.35 6.94 -8.48
CA LEU A 181 -8.28 7.86 -8.07
C LEU A 181 -6.94 7.15 -8.18
#